data_AF-A0A927ZQT0-F1
#
_entry.id   AF-A0A927ZQT0-F1
#
_cell.length_a   1.000
_cell.length_b   1.000
_cell.length_c   1.000
_cell.angle_alpha   90.00
_cell.angle_beta   90.00
_cell.angle_gamma   90.00
#
_symmetry.space_group_name_H-M   'P 1'
#
loop_
_entity.id
_entity.type
_entity.pdbx_description
1 polymer ?
#
loop_
_entity_poly.entity_id
_entity_poly.type
_entity_poly.pdbx_seq_one_letter_code
_entity_poly.pdbx_strand_id
1 'polypeptide(L)'
;MIDEKMLESHIQLAEKGKLVWQEIDVAFDADLYILFPHVADVYNYYALLHMEQYLETKGSKKVVLLFSEDVIAKALPLLCQRAVLTHELSSADIDALLKYYALFEFTSRLTIVSLTRPYDTCAENLLGVHGVTKEDLLCYDIFHFTGTPQKSAPIYDGDDKDIIDFLALGEQVMKL
;
A
#
# COMPACT_ATOMS: atom_id res chain seq x y z
N MET A 1 11.97 12.52 -26.89
CA MET A 1 10.84 13.15 -27.60
C MET A 1 9.61 12.40 -27.13
N ILE A 2 8.80 13.02 -26.27
CA ILE A 2 7.55 12.41 -25.80
C ILE A 2 6.60 12.44 -27.00
N ASP A 3 6.13 11.27 -27.43
CA ASP A 3 5.11 11.15 -28.47
C ASP A 3 3.82 11.82 -27.95
N GLU A 4 3.26 12.74 -28.73
CA GLU A 4 2.05 13.49 -28.39
C GLU A 4 0.89 12.54 -28.02
N LYS A 5 0.82 11.37 -28.68
CA LYS A 5 -0.16 10.33 -28.37
C LYS A 5 0.06 9.68 -27.00
N MET A 6 1.32 9.52 -26.58
CA MET A 6 1.64 8.98 -25.26
C MET A 6 1.21 9.96 -24.17
N LEU A 7 1.49 11.25 -24.36
CA LEU A 7 1.06 12.28 -23.42
C LEU A 7 -0.47 12.32 -23.29
N GLU A 8 -1.19 12.29 -24.40
CA GLU A 8 -2.65 12.27 -24.41
C GLU A 8 -3.20 11.05 -23.65
N SER A 9 -2.62 9.86 -23.87
CA SER A 9 -3.02 8.64 -23.15
C SER A 9 -2.80 8.75 -21.62
N HIS A 10 -1.71 9.40 -21.19
CA HIS A 10 -1.43 9.61 -19.77
C HIS A 10 -2.42 10.59 -19.14
N ILE A 11 -2.82 11.65 -19.86
CA ILE A 11 -3.82 12.61 -19.40
C ILE A 11 -5.18 11.93 -19.26
N GLN A 12 -5.62 11.18 -20.27
CA GLN A 12 -6.90 10.45 -20.23
C GLN A 12 -6.96 9.45 -19.07
N LEU A 13 -5.86 8.75 -18.80
CA LEU A 13 -5.78 7.81 -17.69
C LEU A 13 -5.83 8.51 -16.33
N ALA A 14 -5.21 9.69 -16.21
CA ALA A 14 -5.31 10.51 -15.00
C ALA A 14 -6.71 11.12 -14.80
N GLU A 15 -7.40 11.52 -15.88
CA GLU A 15 -8.80 11.96 -15.80
C GLU A 15 -9.71 10.84 -15.30
N LYS A 16 -9.50 9.60 -15.78
CA LYS A 16 -10.16 8.41 -15.21
C LYS A 16 -9.83 8.25 -13.73
N GLY A 17 -8.56 8.41 -13.34
CA GLY A 17 -8.13 8.31 -11.94
C GLY A 17 -8.81 9.35 -11.03
N LYS A 18 -9.05 10.56 -11.55
CA LYS A 18 -9.82 11.59 -10.85
C LYS A 18 -11.26 11.16 -10.59
N LEU A 19 -11.93 10.57 -11.57
CA LEU A 19 -13.30 10.08 -11.42
C LEU A 19 -13.36 8.94 -10.38
N VAL A 20 -12.45 7.98 -10.49
CA VAL A 20 -12.31 6.88 -9.50
C VAL A 20 -12.12 7.44 -8.10
N TRP A 21 -11.20 8.41 -7.93
CA TRP A 21 -10.99 9.05 -6.62
C TRP A 21 -12.26 9.73 -6.10
N GLN A 22 -12.96 10.50 -6.94
CA GLN A 22 -14.17 11.21 -6.53
C GLN A 22 -15.28 10.25 -6.08
N GLU A 23 -15.45 9.12 -6.79
CA GLU A 23 -16.43 8.10 -6.42
C GLU A 23 -16.10 7.47 -5.06
N ILE A 24 -14.84 7.10 -4.84
CA ILE A 24 -14.35 6.52 -3.58
C ILE A 24 -14.46 7.54 -2.43
N ASP A 25 -14.01 8.77 -2.66
CA ASP A 25 -13.97 9.82 -1.62
C ASP A 25 -15.38 10.22 -1.17
N VAL A 26 -16.33 10.29 -2.12
CA VAL A 26 -17.74 10.55 -1.79
C VAL A 26 -18.39 9.36 -1.10
N ALA A 27 -18.14 8.13 -1.55
CA ALA A 27 -18.75 6.93 -0.99
C ALA A 27 -18.29 6.68 0.45
N PHE A 28 -16.99 6.87 0.69
CA PHE A 28 -16.38 6.53 1.97
C PHE A 28 -16.13 7.72 2.87
N ASP A 29 -15.83 8.92 2.40
CA ASP A 29 -15.42 10.09 3.21
C ASP A 29 -14.58 9.68 4.43
N ALA A 30 -13.39 9.14 4.15
CA ALA A 30 -12.49 8.59 5.16
C ALA A 30 -11.47 9.63 5.65
N ASP A 31 -10.95 9.43 6.85
CA ASP A 31 -9.84 10.25 7.37
C ASP A 31 -8.53 9.89 6.66
N LEU A 32 -8.41 8.63 6.22
CA LEU A 32 -7.21 8.07 5.61
C LEU A 32 -7.57 6.92 4.64
N TYR A 33 -6.91 6.94 3.49
CA TYR A 33 -6.92 5.91 2.47
C TYR A 33 -5.52 5.30 2.40
N ILE A 34 -5.43 3.98 2.39
CA ILE A 34 -4.17 3.25 2.20
C ILE A 34 -4.31 2.39 0.95
N LEU A 35 -3.52 2.71 -0.07
CA LEU A 35 -3.53 2.02 -1.36
C LEU A 35 -2.41 0.99 -1.41
N PHE A 36 -2.75 -0.25 -1.76
CA PHE A 36 -1.83 -1.34 -2.06
C PHE A 36 -1.78 -1.52 -3.58
N PRO A 37 -0.80 -0.90 -4.26
CA PRO A 37 -0.80 -0.83 -5.71
C PRO A 37 -0.20 -2.07 -6.39
N HIS A 38 0.42 -2.96 -5.63
CA HIS A 38 1.12 -4.13 -6.14
C HIS A 38 0.46 -5.41 -5.66
N VAL A 39 0.56 -6.42 -6.52
CA VAL A 39 0.13 -7.80 -6.30
C VAL A 39 1.26 -8.58 -5.65
N ALA A 40 0.98 -9.34 -4.59
CA ALA A 40 1.92 -10.23 -3.91
C ALA A 40 3.27 -9.57 -3.53
N ASP A 41 3.24 -8.29 -3.13
CA ASP A 41 4.43 -7.55 -2.72
C ASP A 41 4.67 -7.70 -1.22
N VAL A 42 5.94 -7.90 -0.83
CA VAL A 42 6.35 -7.99 0.58
C VAL A 42 6.10 -6.67 1.34
N TYR A 43 6.07 -5.53 0.67
CA TYR A 43 5.64 -4.27 1.30
C TYR A 43 4.18 -4.33 1.74
N ASN A 44 3.32 -5.09 1.06
CA ASN A 44 1.94 -5.29 1.50
C ASN A 44 1.90 -6.02 2.85
N TYR A 45 2.74 -7.06 3.01
CA TYR A 45 2.87 -7.80 4.26
C TYR A 45 3.31 -6.87 5.41
N TYR A 46 4.40 -6.13 5.23
CA TYR A 46 4.90 -5.24 6.28
C TYR A 46 3.93 -4.09 6.57
N ALA A 47 3.25 -3.55 5.55
CA ALA A 47 2.21 -2.54 5.75
C ALA A 47 1.08 -3.04 6.63
N LEU A 48 0.59 -4.27 6.42
CA LEU A 48 -0.43 -4.88 7.28
C LEU A 48 0.10 -5.14 8.69
N LEU A 49 1.33 -5.66 8.82
CA LEU A 49 1.97 -5.95 10.11
C LEU A 49 2.13 -4.71 11.00
N HIS A 50 2.47 -3.58 10.40
CA HIS A 50 2.69 -2.30 11.08
C HIS A 50 1.48 -1.36 11.05
N MET A 51 0.38 -1.79 10.44
CA MET A 51 -0.79 -0.95 10.19
C MET A 51 -1.34 -0.34 11.46
N GLU A 52 -1.50 -1.14 12.51
CA GLU A 52 -2.13 -0.67 13.74
C GLU A 52 -1.40 0.53 14.34
N GLN A 53 -0.07 0.44 14.44
CA GLN A 53 0.77 1.52 14.93
C GLN A 53 0.74 2.73 13.99
N TYR A 54 0.72 2.49 12.68
CA TYR A 54 0.59 3.57 11.71
C TYR A 54 -0.72 4.35 11.92
N LEU A 55 -1.84 3.63 12.09
CA LEU A 55 -3.14 4.24 12.33
C LEU A 55 -3.24 4.98 13.68
N GLU A 56 -2.54 4.51 14.71
CA GLU A 56 -2.40 5.21 15.98
C GLU A 56 -1.65 6.54 15.80
N THR A 57 -0.52 6.54 15.10
CA THR A 57 0.28 7.77 14.88
C THR A 57 -0.47 8.83 14.06
N LYS A 58 -1.33 8.40 13.12
CA LYS A 58 -2.15 9.32 12.33
C LYS A 58 -3.39 9.82 13.08
N GLY A 59 -3.84 9.13 14.13
CA GLY A 59 -5.07 9.47 14.85
C GLY A 59 -6.34 9.37 13.99
N SER A 60 -6.25 8.79 12.79
CA SER A 60 -7.36 8.57 11.87
C SER A 60 -8.37 7.63 12.52
N LYS A 61 -9.68 7.87 12.39
CA LYS A 61 -10.73 7.01 12.94
C LYS A 61 -11.34 6.11 11.87
N LYS A 62 -11.58 6.69 10.70
CA LYS A 62 -12.18 6.04 9.55
C LYS A 62 -11.13 5.84 8.48
N VAL A 63 -10.78 4.57 8.25
CA VAL A 63 -9.69 4.16 7.36
C VAL A 63 -10.25 3.24 6.29
N VAL A 64 -9.84 3.44 5.05
CA VAL A 64 -10.21 2.59 3.91
C VAL A 64 -8.94 2.03 3.27
N LEU A 65 -8.87 0.70 3.12
CA LEU A 65 -7.84 0.04 2.34
C LEU A 65 -8.34 -0.14 0.91
N LEU A 66 -7.51 0.27 -0.05
CA LEU A 66 -7.75 0.14 -1.49
C LEU A 66 -6.74 -0.87 -2.05
N PHE A 67 -7.21 -1.90 -2.73
CA PHE A 67 -6.35 -2.97 -3.27
C PHE A 67 -7.04 -3.64 -4.46
N SER A 68 -6.30 -4.39 -5.27
CA SER A 68 -6.88 -5.20 -6.37
C SER A 68 -6.85 -6.70 -6.09
N GLU A 69 -6.45 -7.09 -4.89
CA GLU A 69 -6.09 -8.46 -4.58
C GLU A 69 -6.73 -8.90 -3.27
N ASP A 70 -7.57 -9.94 -3.33
CA ASP A 70 -8.39 -10.39 -2.19
C ASP A 70 -7.55 -10.88 -1.00
N VAL A 71 -6.29 -11.26 -1.23
CA VAL A 71 -5.36 -11.67 -0.17
C VAL A 71 -5.17 -10.58 0.90
N ILE A 72 -5.26 -9.30 0.54
CA ILE A 72 -5.19 -8.19 1.50
C ILE A 72 -6.39 -8.24 2.45
N ALA A 73 -7.60 -8.46 1.93
CA ALA A 73 -8.81 -8.59 2.74
C ALA A 73 -8.76 -9.81 3.67
N LYS A 74 -8.23 -10.93 3.16
CA LYS A 74 -8.06 -12.18 3.91
C LYS A 74 -7.03 -12.07 5.04
N ALA A 75 -5.89 -11.44 4.78
CA ALA A 75 -4.78 -11.33 5.73
C ALA A 75 -4.99 -10.23 6.77
N LEU A 76 -5.77 -9.19 6.44
CA LEU A 76 -6.06 -8.06 7.31
C LEU A 76 -6.48 -8.46 8.75
N PRO A 77 -7.49 -9.32 8.98
CA PRO A 77 -7.91 -9.67 10.34
C PRO A 77 -6.86 -10.42 11.16
N LEU A 78 -5.85 -11.01 10.51
CA LEU A 78 -4.74 -11.70 11.18
C LEU A 78 -3.66 -10.71 11.67
N LEU A 79 -3.48 -9.60 10.96
CA LEU A 79 -2.37 -8.67 11.14
C LEU A 79 -2.79 -7.35 11.81
N CYS A 80 -4.06 -6.97 11.68
CA CYS A 80 -4.61 -5.73 12.23
C CYS A 80 -5.96 -6.01 12.90
N GLN A 81 -6.03 -5.85 14.22
CA GLN A 81 -7.27 -6.08 14.98
C GLN A 81 -8.24 -4.89 14.89
N ARG A 82 -7.73 -3.74 14.47
CA ARG A 82 -8.51 -2.53 14.34
C ARG A 82 -9.47 -2.64 13.16
N ALA A 83 -10.73 -2.27 13.38
CA ALA A 83 -11.72 -2.19 12.31
C ALA A 83 -11.30 -1.14 11.27
N VAL A 84 -11.07 -1.60 10.04
CA VAL A 84 -10.84 -0.79 8.84
C VAL A 84 -11.80 -1.22 7.75
N LEU A 85 -12.19 -0.29 6.89
CA LEU A 85 -13.00 -0.61 5.71
C LEU A 85 -12.08 -1.09 4.60
N THR A 86 -12.57 -1.99 3.75
CA THR A 86 -11.86 -2.48 2.58
C THR A 86 -12.68 -2.19 1.33
N HIS A 87 -11.99 -1.86 0.24
CA HIS A 87 -12.61 -1.65 -1.06
C HIS A 87 -11.68 -2.18 -2.15
N GLU A 88 -12.16 -3.21 -2.84
CA GLU A 88 -11.46 -3.80 -3.98
C GLU A 88 -11.66 -2.92 -5.22
N LEU A 89 -10.57 -2.63 -5.91
CA LEU A 89 -10.52 -1.89 -7.16
C LEU A 89 -9.96 -2.79 -8.25
N SER A 90 -10.36 -2.56 -9.50
CA SER A 90 -9.65 -3.20 -10.60
C SER A 90 -8.21 -2.68 -10.68
N SER A 91 -7.27 -3.50 -11.17
CA SER A 91 -5.89 -3.04 -11.38
C SER A 91 -5.83 -1.82 -12.31
N ALA A 92 -6.75 -1.74 -13.28
CA ALA A 92 -6.85 -0.58 -14.18
C ALA A 92 -7.31 0.71 -13.46
N ASP A 93 -8.07 0.60 -12.37
CA ASP A 93 -8.48 1.76 -11.56
C ASP A 93 -7.37 2.18 -10.61
N ILE A 94 -6.62 1.23 -10.04
CA ILE A 94 -5.38 1.52 -9.30
C ILE A 94 -4.39 2.26 -10.20
N ASP A 95 -4.16 1.76 -11.42
CA ASP A 95 -3.26 2.39 -12.38
C ASP A 95 -3.71 3.82 -12.72
N ALA A 96 -5.01 4.02 -12.93
CA ALA A 96 -5.59 5.33 -13.19
C ALA A 96 -5.40 6.28 -11.99
N LEU A 97 -5.69 5.81 -10.78
CA LEU A 97 -5.54 6.58 -9.54
C LEU A 97 -4.09 7.02 -9.32
N LEU A 98 -3.14 6.10 -9.52
CA LEU A 98 -1.71 6.38 -9.42
C LEU A 98 -1.25 7.40 -10.47
N LYS A 99 -1.77 7.32 -11.70
CA LYS A 99 -1.47 8.32 -12.73
C LYS A 99 -2.03 9.70 -12.37
N TYR A 100 -3.22 9.75 -11.78
CA TYR A 100 -3.76 11.01 -11.29
C TYR A 100 -2.90 11.61 -10.17
N TYR A 101 -2.52 10.79 -9.19
CA TYR A 101 -1.64 11.22 -8.10
C TYR A 101 -0.26 11.69 -8.61
N ALA A 102 0.28 11.03 -9.63
CA ALA A 102 1.56 11.41 -10.25
C ALA A 102 1.55 12.79 -10.92
N LEU A 103 0.40 13.21 -11.46
CA LEU A 103 0.27 14.56 -12.05
C LEU A 103 0.16 15.63 -10.97
N PHE A 104 -0.53 15.32 -9.88
CA PHE A 104 -0.80 16.25 -8.79
C PHE A 104 -1.19 15.46 -7.54
N GLU A 105 -0.47 15.65 -6.44
CA GLU A 105 -0.78 15.07 -5.14
C GLU A 105 -2.05 15.70 -4.55
N PHE A 106 -3.19 15.25 -5.05
CA PHE A 106 -4.49 15.90 -4.87
C PHE A 106 -5.05 15.79 -3.44
N THR A 107 -4.45 14.97 -2.58
CA THR A 107 -4.90 14.75 -1.20
C THR A 107 -3.74 14.37 -0.30
N SER A 108 -3.77 14.84 0.94
CA SER A 108 -2.88 14.37 2.01
C SER A 108 -3.45 13.16 2.76
N ARG A 109 -4.69 12.74 2.44
CA ARG A 109 -5.36 11.59 3.06
C ARG A 109 -5.02 10.26 2.38
N LEU A 110 -4.13 10.21 1.40
CA LEU A 110 -3.77 8.99 0.68
C LEU A 110 -2.33 8.58 1.01
N THR A 111 -2.16 7.34 1.43
CA THR A 111 -0.86 6.69 1.60
C THR A 111 -0.73 5.55 0.60
N ILE A 112 0.36 5.51 -0.14
CA ILE A 112 0.60 4.52 -1.19
C ILE A 112 1.67 3.57 -0.67
N VAL A 113 1.33 2.28 -0.54
CA VAL A 113 2.24 1.23 -0.05
C VAL A 113 3.12 0.78 -1.21
N SER A 114 4.05 1.63 -1.62
CA SER A 114 5.01 1.33 -2.69
C SER A 114 6.17 2.30 -2.69
N LEU A 115 7.36 1.78 -2.98
CA LEU A 115 8.55 2.58 -3.24
C LEU A 115 8.76 2.84 -4.74
N THR A 116 8.03 2.14 -5.61
CA THR A 116 8.22 2.17 -7.07
C THR A 116 7.05 2.78 -7.82
N ARG A 117 5.92 3.03 -7.13
CA ARG A 117 4.69 3.58 -7.71
C ARG A 117 4.11 4.66 -6.79
N PRO A 118 3.62 5.79 -7.34
CA PRO A 118 3.53 6.11 -8.76
C PRO A 118 4.87 6.51 -9.41
N TYR A 119 5.89 6.78 -8.59
CA TYR A 119 7.27 7.03 -9.00
C TYR A 119 8.23 6.26 -8.08
N ASP A 120 9.45 6.03 -8.57
CA ASP A 120 10.50 5.34 -7.83
C ASP A 120 11.20 6.30 -6.86
N THR A 121 11.13 6.02 -5.55
CA THR A 121 11.82 6.81 -4.52
C THR A 121 13.32 6.51 -4.47
N CYS A 122 13.80 5.51 -5.22
CA CYS A 122 15.15 4.98 -5.19
C CYS A 122 15.57 4.41 -3.82
N ALA A 123 14.65 4.28 -2.86
CA ALA A 123 14.95 3.85 -1.50
C ALA A 123 15.44 2.39 -1.45
N GLU A 124 15.01 1.54 -2.39
CA GLU A 124 15.50 0.16 -2.48
C GLU A 124 17.00 0.05 -2.75
N ASN A 125 17.66 1.11 -3.23
CA ASN A 125 19.12 1.14 -3.37
C ASN A 125 19.85 1.08 -2.02
N LEU A 126 19.14 1.30 -0.90
CA LEU A 126 19.69 1.18 0.45
C LEU A 126 19.61 -0.24 1.01
N LEU A 127 18.90 -1.17 0.35
CA LEU A 127 18.77 -2.53 0.85
C LEU A 127 20.13 -3.20 1.06
N GLY A 128 20.33 -3.80 2.24
CA GLY A 128 21.58 -4.44 2.65
C GLY A 128 22.68 -3.47 3.11
N VAL A 129 22.57 -2.18 2.84
CA VAL A 129 23.50 -1.17 3.38
C VAL A 129 23.30 -1.10 4.88
N HIS A 130 24.33 -1.47 5.65
CA HIS A 130 24.24 -1.55 7.12
C HIS A 130 23.08 -2.41 7.65
N GLY A 131 22.64 -3.42 6.87
CA GLY A 131 21.55 -4.31 7.27
C GLY A 131 20.14 -3.74 7.10
N VAL A 132 19.98 -2.64 6.34
CA VAL A 132 18.65 -2.10 6.01
C VAL A 132 17.81 -3.14 5.27
N THR A 133 16.62 -3.38 5.79
CA THR A 133 15.65 -4.35 5.26
C THR A 133 14.49 -3.66 4.56
N LYS A 134 13.65 -4.44 3.87
CA LYS A 134 12.40 -3.92 3.29
C LYS A 134 11.41 -3.46 4.35
N GLU A 135 11.41 -4.10 5.53
CA GLU A 135 10.61 -3.65 6.68
C GLU A 135 11.03 -2.26 7.13
N ASP A 136 12.35 -2.01 7.20
CA ASP A 136 12.88 -0.68 7.53
C ASP A 136 12.43 0.35 6.50
N LEU A 137 12.57 0.06 5.20
CA LEU A 137 12.14 0.99 4.16
C LEU A 137 10.64 1.30 4.24
N LEU A 138 9.80 0.30 4.53
CA LEU A 138 8.39 0.56 4.78
C LEU A 138 8.18 1.50 5.98
N CYS A 139 8.82 1.19 7.11
CA CYS A 139 8.66 1.94 8.35
C CYS A 139 9.12 3.40 8.20
N TYR A 140 10.27 3.64 7.57
CA TYR A 140 10.85 4.98 7.45
C TYR A 140 10.34 5.77 6.23
N ASP A 141 10.25 5.16 5.05
CA ASP A 141 9.95 5.87 3.79
C ASP A 141 8.44 6.01 3.56
N ILE A 142 7.66 4.98 3.90
CA ILE A 142 6.21 4.98 3.65
C ILE A 142 5.45 5.44 4.90
N PHE A 143 5.71 4.80 6.05
CA PHE A 143 4.98 5.08 7.30
C PHE A 143 5.59 6.22 8.13
N HIS A 144 6.81 6.65 7.80
CA HIS A 144 7.49 7.77 8.46
C HIS A 144 7.65 7.61 9.97
N PHE A 145 7.88 6.37 10.43
CA PHE A 145 8.23 6.08 11.82
C PHE A 145 9.63 6.59 12.15
N THR A 146 9.87 6.88 13.43
CA THR A 146 11.21 7.22 13.93
C THR A 146 12.07 5.99 14.23
N GLY A 147 11.51 4.79 14.08
CA GLY A 147 12.15 3.51 14.35
C GLY A 147 11.28 2.35 13.84
N THR A 148 11.89 1.21 13.57
CA THR A 148 11.18 -0.02 13.18
C THR A 148 10.57 -0.69 14.42
N PRO A 149 9.23 -0.72 14.55
CA PRO A 149 8.60 -1.32 15.72
C PRO A 149 8.81 -2.82 15.75
N GLN A 150 9.00 -3.39 16.93
CA GLN A 150 9.12 -4.84 17.07
C GLN A 150 7.72 -5.46 17.02
N LYS A 151 7.43 -6.24 15.98
CA LYS A 151 6.19 -7.00 15.81
C LYS A 151 6.52 -8.47 15.54
N SER A 152 5.81 -9.36 16.22
CA SER A 152 5.86 -10.79 15.91
C SER A 152 4.96 -11.08 14.70
N ALA A 153 5.43 -11.92 13.78
CA ALA A 153 4.58 -12.47 12.73
C ALA A 153 3.36 -13.17 13.35
N PRO A 154 2.18 -13.08 12.71
CA PRO A 154 0.99 -13.77 13.18
C PRO A 154 1.18 -15.28 13.03
N ILE A 155 0.62 -16.05 13.95
CA ILE A 155 0.53 -17.50 13.82
C ILE A 155 -0.75 -17.81 13.05
N TYR A 156 -0.63 -18.53 11.93
CA TYR A 156 -1.76 -19.02 11.15
C TYR A 156 -1.70 -20.55 11.08
N ASP A 157 -2.76 -21.21 11.53
CA ASP A 157 -2.90 -22.67 11.59
C ASP A 157 -3.92 -23.23 10.59
N GLY A 158 -4.48 -22.37 9.73
CA GLY A 158 -5.37 -22.76 8.65
C GLY A 158 -4.66 -23.27 7.39
N ASP A 159 -5.43 -23.52 6.35
CA ASP A 159 -4.99 -24.13 5.09
C ASP A 159 -5.23 -23.24 3.84
N ASP A 160 -5.67 -21.99 4.01
CA ASP A 160 -5.81 -21.06 2.88
C ASP A 160 -4.44 -20.74 2.28
N LYS A 161 -4.23 -21.22 1.06
CA LYS A 161 -2.97 -21.10 0.34
C LYS A 161 -2.58 -19.63 0.09
N ASP A 162 -3.53 -18.74 -0.15
CA ASP A 162 -3.23 -17.34 -0.42
C ASP A 162 -2.67 -16.68 0.84
N ILE A 163 -3.23 -17.00 2.01
CA ILE A 163 -2.75 -16.51 3.31
C ILE A 163 -1.36 -17.09 3.59
N ILE A 164 -1.16 -18.39 3.39
CA ILE A 164 0.14 -19.05 3.61
C ILE A 164 1.23 -18.42 2.75
N ASP A 165 0.96 -18.27 1.44
CA ASP A 165 1.91 -17.68 0.50
C ASP A 165 2.18 -16.20 0.85
N PHE A 166 1.17 -15.45 1.29
CA PHE A 166 1.32 -14.06 1.72
C PHE A 166 2.17 -13.92 2.99
N LEU A 167 1.95 -14.76 4.00
CA LEU A 167 2.75 -14.75 5.23
C LEU A 167 4.20 -15.19 4.96
N ALA A 168 4.41 -16.11 4.02
CA ALA A 168 5.74 -16.53 3.60
C ALA A 168 6.56 -15.40 2.95
N LEU A 169 5.93 -14.35 2.41
CA LEU A 169 6.65 -13.16 1.90
C LEU A 169 7.48 -12.51 3.00
N GLY A 170 6.94 -12.41 4.22
CA GLY A 170 7.64 -11.83 5.38
C GLY A 170 8.81 -12.69 5.88
N GLU A 171 8.71 -14.02 5.76
CA GLU A 171 9.76 -14.93 6.22
C GLU A 171 10.97 -15.01 5.27
N GLN A 172 10.76 -14.78 3.97
CA GLN A 172 11.81 -14.87 2.96
C GLN A 172 12.91 -13.81 3.13
N VAL A 173 12.64 -12.73 3.87
CA VAL A 173 13.59 -11.62 4.10
C VAL A 173 14.45 -11.84 5.36
N MET A 174 14.03 -12.72 6.29
CA MET A 174 14.80 -13.02 7.52
C MET A 174 15.96 -14.01 7.32
N LYS A 175 16.17 -14.51 6.08
CA LYS A 175 17.19 -15.53 5.76
C LYS A 175 18.34 -15.01 4.89
N LEU A 176 18.47 -13.70 4.71
CA LEU A 176 19.59 -13.07 3.98
C LEU A 176 20.57 -12.40 4.95
#